data_AF-A0A2M7QPH3-F1
#
_entry.id   AF-A0A2M7QPH3-F1
#
_cell.length_a   1.000
_cell.length_b   1.000
_cell.length_c   1.000
_cell.angle_alpha   90.00
_cell.angle_beta   90.00
_cell.angle_gamma   90.00
#
_symmetry.space_group_name_H-M   'P 1'
#
loop_
_entity.id
_entity.type
_entity.pdbx_description
1 polymer ?
#
loop_
_entity_poly.entity_id
_entity_poly.type
_entity_poly.pdbx_seq_one_letter_code
_entity_poly.pdbx_strand_id
1 'polypeptide(L)' 'MKRPAPDFLLEQALDAAAGRAVCGVDEAGRGPWAGPVTAAAVILDPARIPEGLNDSKR' A
#
# COMPACT_ATOMS: atom_id res chain seq x y z
N MET A 1 -9.05 -18.79 9.91
CA MET A 1 -9.65 -17.42 9.99
C MET A 1 -9.31 -16.67 8.72
N LYS A 2 -10.28 -16.06 8.02
CA LYS A 2 -9.98 -15.16 6.90
C LYS A 2 -9.42 -13.85 7.46
N ARG A 3 -8.34 -13.30 6.89
CA ARG A 3 -7.89 -11.94 7.23
C ARG A 3 -9.01 -10.96 6.86
N PRO A 4 -9.25 -9.91 7.67
CA PRO A 4 -10.17 -8.84 7.29
C PRO A 4 -9.73 -8.24 5.95
N ALA A 5 -10.69 -7.72 5.19
CA ALA A 5 -10.40 -6.98 3.98
C ALA A 5 -9.55 -5.74 4.33
N PRO A 6 -8.70 -5.25 3.42
CA PRO A 6 -8.00 -3.99 3.61
C PRO A 6 -8.99 -2.83 3.85
N ASP A 7 -8.65 -1.92 4.75
CA ASP A 7 -9.39 -0.70 5.04
C ASP A 7 -8.43 0.50 5.19
N PHE A 8 -8.97 1.70 5.37
CA PHE A 8 -8.21 2.95 5.50
C PHE A 8 -8.09 3.44 6.95
N LEU A 9 -8.24 2.57 7.96
CA LEU A 9 -8.33 3.02 9.36
C LEU A 9 -7.06 3.73 9.83
N LEU A 10 -5.89 3.23 9.44
CA LEU A 10 -4.60 3.80 9.83
C LEU A 10 -4.32 5.13 9.11
N GLU A 11 -4.61 5.17 7.82
CA GLU A 11 -4.43 6.32 6.96
C GLU A 11 -5.29 7.49 7.44
N GLN A 12 -6.57 7.23 7.75
CA GLN A 12 -7.49 8.25 8.27
C GLN A 12 -7.07 8.75 9.65
N ALA A 13 -6.59 7.86 10.53
CA ALA A 13 -6.11 8.26 11.85
C ALA A 13 -4.88 9.17 11.75
N LEU A 14 -3.95 8.86 10.84
CA LEU A 14 -2.75 9.67 10.61
C LEU A 14 -3.07 11.01 9.93
N ASP A 15 -3.97 11.01 8.95
CA ASP A 15 -4.42 12.23 8.29
C ASP A 15 -5.12 13.17 9.29
N ALA A 16 -6.00 12.63 10.14
CA ALA A 16 -6.66 13.40 11.18
C ALA A 16 -5.70 13.96 12.24
N ALA A 17 -4.63 13.22 12.57
CA ALA A 17 -3.66 13.63 13.59
C ALA A 17 -2.60 14.62 13.07
N ALA A 18 -2.19 14.50 11.80
CA ALA A 18 -1.03 15.22 11.27
C ALA A 18 -1.35 16.11 10.06
N GLY A 19 -2.53 16.00 9.45
CA GLY A 19 -2.96 16.77 8.27
C GLY A 19 -2.00 16.61 7.08
N ARG A 20 -1.40 15.43 6.93
CA ARG A 20 -0.35 15.14 5.94
C ARG A 20 -0.75 13.92 5.14
N ALA A 21 -0.46 13.97 3.84
CA ALA A 21 -0.70 12.84 2.95
C ALA A 21 0.01 11.57 3.44
N VAL A 22 -0.73 10.46 3.49
CA VAL A 22 -0.21 9.15 3.85
C VAL A 22 0.27 8.44 2.58
N CYS A 23 1.52 7.96 2.62
CA CYS A 23 2.16 7.27 1.51
C CYS A 23 2.37 5.79 1.87
N GLY A 24 1.81 4.88 1.07
CA GLY A 24 2.15 3.47 1.12
C GLY A 24 3.47 3.21 0.40
N VAL A 25 4.28 2.29 0.92
CA VAL A 25 5.58 1.91 0.33
C VAL A 25 5.67 0.39 0.29
N ASP A 26 6.18 -0.16 -0.83
CA ASP A 26 6.41 -1.59 -0.98
C ASP A 26 7.61 -1.87 -1.91
N GLU A 27 8.20 -3.05 -1.79
CA GLU A 27 9.34 -3.50 -2.59
C GLU A 27 9.11 -4.82 -3.33
N ALA A 28 9.71 -4.92 -4.53
CA ALA A 28 9.75 -6.13 -5.32
C ALA A 28 11.19 -6.49 -5.70
N GLY A 29 11.45 -7.78 -5.86
CA GLY A 29 12.77 -8.28 -6.30
C GLY A 29 13.75 -8.63 -5.16
N ARG A 30 13.29 -8.76 -3.91
CA ARG A 30 14.16 -9.19 -2.78
C ARG A 30 14.60 -10.67 -2.84
N GLY A 31 13.83 -11.54 -3.50
CA GLY A 31 14.04 -13.00 -3.52
C GLY A 31 14.89 -13.59 -4.68
N PRO A 32 14.87 -13.03 -5.90
CA PRO A 32 15.67 -13.53 -7.04
C PRO A 32 17.19 -13.53 -6.80
N TRP A 33 17.91 -14.38 -7.54
CA TRP A 33 19.39 -14.48 -7.49
C TRP A 33 20.12 -13.35 -8.22
N ALA A 34 19.44 -12.65 -9.12
CA ALA A 34 19.98 -11.53 -9.88
C ALA A 34 18.84 -10.58 -10.30
N GLY A 35 19.20 -9.34 -10.63
CA GLY A 35 18.27 -8.25 -10.92
C GLY A 35 18.16 -7.27 -9.74
N PRO A 36 17.68 -6.04 -10.00
CA PRO A 36 17.57 -5.02 -8.96
C PRO A 36 16.38 -5.30 -8.02
N VAL A 37 16.52 -4.85 -6.77
CA VAL A 37 15.36 -4.60 -5.90
C VAL A 37 14.78 -3.24 -6.29
N THR A 38 13.48 -3.18 -6.51
CA THR A 38 12.77 -1.94 -6.84
C THR A 38 11.73 -1.66 -5.77
N ALA A 39 11.63 -0.42 -5.32
CA ALA A 39 10.62 0.03 -4.38
C ALA A 39 9.73 1.10 -5.03
N ALA A 40 8.47 1.17 -4.60
CA ALA A 40 7.52 2.19 -5.03
C ALA A 40 6.88 2.86 -3.81
N ALA A 41 6.52 4.13 -3.97
CA ALA A 41 5.85 4.93 -2.96
C ALA A 41 4.62 5.57 -3.61
N VAL A 42 3.44 5.36 -3.03
CA VAL A 42 2.15 5.80 -3.60
C VAL A 42 1.32 6.50 -2.53
N ILE A 43 0.84 7.70 -2.86
CA ILE A 43 -0.24 8.36 -2.13
C ILE A 43 -1.54 8.04 -2.87
N LEU A 44 -2.45 7.32 -2.22
CA LEU A 44 -3.73 6.94 -2.80
C LEU A 44 -4.79 8.02 -2.58
N ASP A 45 -5.68 8.18 -3.56
CA ASP A 45 -6.93 8.93 -3.41
C ASP A 45 -8.04 7.93 -2.98
N PRO A 46 -8.56 7.98 -1.74
CA PRO A 46 -9.58 7.05 -1.25
C PRO A 46 -10.87 7.08 -2.07
N ALA A 47 -11.15 8.17 -2.79
CA ALA A 47 -12.32 8.28 -3.65
C ALA A 47 -12.11 7.67 -5.04
N ARG A 48 -10.87 7.32 -5.41
CA ARG A 48 -10.49 6.83 -6.75
C ARG A 48 -9.50 5.67 -6.68
N ILE A 49 -9.90 4.60 -5.99
CA ILE A 49 -9.10 3.38 -5.91
C ILE A 49 -9.23 2.58 -7.22
N PRO A 50 -8.10 2.19 -7.86
CA PRO A 50 -8.13 1.35 -9.05
C PRO A 50 -8.82 0.01 -8.81
N GLU A 51 -9.61 -0.44 -9.77
CA GLU A 51 -10.20 -1.79 -9.72
C GLU A 51 -9.10 -2.86 -9.67
N GLY A 52 -9.32 -3.89 -8.84
CA GLY A 52 -8.38 -5.00 -8.73
C GLY A 52 -7.11 -4.71 -7.94
N LEU A 53 -7.01 -3.55 -7.26
CA LEU A 53 -5.94 -3.28 -6.30
C LEU A 53 -6.02 -4.28 -5.14
N ASN A 54 -5.25 -5.35 -5.24
CA ASN A 54 -5.09 -6.38 -4.23
C ASN A 54 -3.59 -6.65 -4.04
N ASP A 55 -3.23 -7.25 -2.91
CA ASP A 55 -1.89 -7.79 -2.76
C ASP A 55 -1.69 -8.85 -3.85
N SER A 56 -0.73 -8.59 -4.74
CA SER A 56 -0.39 -9.44 -5.88
C SER A 56 -0.04 -10.89 -5.50
N LYS A 57 0.16 -11.16 -4.20
CA LYS A 57 0.44 -12.49 -3.66
C LYS A 57 -0.86 -13.21 -3.25
N ARG A 58 -1.49 -13.85 -4.24
CA ARG A 58 -2.14 -15.15 -4.00
C ARG A 58 -1.13 -16.27 -4.21
#